data_AF-A0A507E4Q9-F1
#
_entry.id   AF-A0A507E4Q9-F1
#
_cell.length_a   1.000
_cell.length_b   1.000
_cell.length_c   1.000
_cell.angle_alpha   90.00
_cell.angle_beta   90.00
_cell.angle_gamma   90.00
#
_symmetry.space_group_name_H-M   'P 1'
#
loop_
_entity.id
_entity.type
_entity.pdbx_description
1 polymer ?
#
loop_
_entity_poly.entity_id
_entity_poly.type
_entity_poly.pdbx_seq_one_letter_code
_entity_poly.pdbx_strand_id
1 'polypeptide(L)'
;MKVGAKFPSRMPTAHILKQIAFPPPPTAFQPTVLLDGSVRAPQISIRDQGRIRKACRMAGLDAAVAVGLPFEEVKFKKAVQPKGNIKEIKLYEKEKKIAESMARMDERIAAWKEERRKAKESAKPEMPF
;
A
#
# COMPACT_ATOMS: atom_id res chain seq x y z
N MET A 1 12.57 23.33 3.65
CA MET A 1 13.12 22.83 4.92
C MET A 1 14.47 22.19 4.66
N LYS A 2 15.56 22.68 5.26
CA LYS A 2 16.87 22.01 5.20
C LYS A 2 16.73 20.68 5.95
N VAL A 3 16.56 19.59 5.21
CA VAL A 3 16.63 18.23 5.77
C VAL A 3 18.06 18.11 6.31
N GLY A 4 18.23 18.29 7.63
CA GLY A 4 19.53 18.21 8.28
C GLY A 4 20.19 16.91 7.85
N ALA A 5 21.32 17.03 7.14
CA ALA A 5 22.05 15.87 6.68
C ALA A 5 22.52 15.11 7.92
N LYS A 6 21.87 13.99 8.24
CA LYS A 6 22.40 13.06 9.23
C LYS A 6 23.78 12.65 8.73
N PHE A 7 24.83 13.05 9.45
CA PHE A 7 26.19 12.63 9.15
C PHE A 7 26.22 11.10 9.05
N PRO A 8 26.78 10.53 7.98
CA PRO A 8 26.84 9.10 7.81
C PRO A 8 27.79 8.50 8.86
N SER A 9 27.48 7.31 9.34
CA SER A 9 28.36 6.56 10.26
C SER A 9 29.74 6.25 9.66
N ARG A 10 29.86 6.23 8.32
CA ARG A 10 31.13 6.05 7.61
C ARG A 10 31.29 7.12 6.55
N MET A 11 32.49 7.67 6.45
CA MET A 11 32.85 8.64 5.42
C MET A 11 32.82 8.01 4.01
N PRO A 12 32.64 8.83 2.95
CA PRO A 12 32.69 8.36 1.58
C PRO A 12 34.06 7.73 1.29
N THR A 13 34.08 6.61 0.56
CA THR A 13 35.34 5.99 0.15
C THR A 13 36.01 6.81 -0.95
N ALA A 14 37.34 6.65 -1.10
CA ALA A 14 38.11 7.32 -2.15
C ALA A 14 37.53 7.09 -3.56
N HIS A 15 36.96 5.91 -3.82
CA HIS A 15 36.28 5.60 -5.07
C HIS A 15 35.08 6.52 -5.34
N ILE A 16 34.24 6.76 -4.33
CA ILE A 16 33.08 7.66 -4.44
C ILE A 16 33.54 9.11 -4.63
N LEU A 17 34.58 9.53 -3.90
CA LEU A 17 35.15 10.86 -4.05
C LEU A 17 35.72 11.09 -5.46
N LYS A 18 36.37 10.07 -6.04
CA LYS A 18 36.86 10.11 -7.42
C LYS A 18 35.72 10.32 -8.43
N GLN A 19 34.58 9.66 -8.24
CA GLN A 19 33.41 9.83 -9.11
C GLN A 19 32.75 11.21 -9.00
N ILE A 20 32.96 11.91 -7.89
CA ILE A 20 32.47 13.30 -7.72
C ILE A 20 33.46 14.29 -8.34
N ALA A 21 34.77 14.08 -8.13
CA ALA A 21 35.80 14.94 -8.70
C ALA A 21 35.89 14.83 -10.22
N PHE A 22 35.69 13.62 -10.75
CA PHE A 22 35.70 13.32 -12.18
C PHE A 22 34.40 12.63 -12.56
N PRO A 23 33.33 13.41 -12.84
CA PRO A 23 32.01 12.86 -13.08
C PRO A 23 32.02 12.02 -14.37
N PRO A 24 31.51 10.78 -14.31
CA PRO A 24 31.32 9.94 -15.49
C PRO A 24 30.18 10.49 -16.35
N PRO A 25 30.05 10.06 -17.62
CA PRO A 25 28.96 10.50 -18.48
C PRO A 25 27.60 10.11 -17.86
N PRO A 26 26.53 10.90 -18.10
CA PRO A 26 25.21 10.67 -17.49
C PRO A 26 24.62 9.30 -17.86
N THR A 27 25.02 8.73 -19.01
CA THR A 27 24.65 7.38 -19.44
C THR A 27 25.15 6.28 -18.50
N ALA A 28 26.24 6.52 -17.74
CA ALA A 28 26.78 5.55 -16.79
C ALA A 28 25.85 5.30 -15.58
N PHE A 29 24.93 6.22 -15.31
CA PHE A 29 23.96 6.11 -14.22
C PHE A 29 22.65 5.45 -14.63
N GLN A 30 22.42 5.30 -15.93
CA GLN A 30 21.17 4.76 -16.49
C GLN A 30 21.38 3.33 -17.00
N PRO A 31 20.36 2.47 -16.92
CA PRO A 31 20.41 1.17 -17.57
C PRO A 31 20.47 1.35 -19.10
N THR A 32 21.24 0.50 -19.77
CA THR A 32 21.38 0.53 -21.23
C THR A 32 20.64 -0.65 -21.84
N VAL A 33 19.83 -0.40 -22.86
CA VAL A 33 19.14 -1.46 -23.63
C VAL A 33 20.08 -1.92 -24.75
N LEU A 34 20.34 -3.23 -24.80
CA LEU A 34 21.14 -3.87 -25.84
C LEU A 34 20.30 -4.11 -27.10
N LEU A 35 20.96 -4.40 -28.24
CA LEU A 35 20.28 -4.70 -29.51
C LEU A 35 19.31 -5.89 -29.40
N ASP A 36 19.62 -6.85 -28.54
CA ASP A 36 18.80 -8.04 -28.28
C ASP A 36 17.56 -7.74 -27.42
N GLY A 37 17.34 -6.48 -27.04
CA GLY A 37 16.27 -6.05 -26.14
C GLY A 37 16.55 -6.32 -24.65
N SER A 38 17.69 -6.94 -24.32
CA SER A 38 18.09 -7.16 -22.92
C SER A 38 18.55 -5.85 -22.25
N VAL A 39 18.24 -5.70 -20.96
CA VAL A 39 18.58 -4.50 -20.18
C VAL A 39 19.82 -4.77 -19.35
N ARG A 40 20.90 -4.02 -19.63
CA ARG A 40 22.11 -4.05 -18.81
C ARG A 40 21.97 -3.07 -17.65
N ALA A 41 22.39 -3.51 -16.47
CA ALA A 41 22.49 -2.66 -15.29
C ALA A 41 23.39 -1.43 -15.56
N PRO A 42 23.13 -0.29 -14.89
CA PRO A 42 23.99 0.88 -15.00
C PRO A 42 25.42 0.55 -14.56
N GLN A 43 26.39 1.23 -15.18
CA GLN A 43 27.81 1.07 -14.85
C GLN A 43 28.08 1.39 -13.38
N ILE A 44 27.38 2.39 -12.84
CA ILE A 44 27.42 2.74 -11.43
C ILE A 44 26.17 2.20 -10.75
N SER A 45 26.40 1.34 -9.75
CA SER A 45 25.33 0.70 -8.99
C SER A 45 24.44 1.73 -8.28
N ILE A 46 23.15 1.41 -8.11
CA ILE A 46 22.19 2.26 -7.38
C ILE A 46 22.71 2.59 -5.96
N ARG A 47 23.44 1.65 -5.34
CA ARG A 47 24.04 1.85 -4.03
C ARG A 47 25.12 2.94 -4.05
N ASP A 48 25.99 2.91 -5.05
CA ASP A 48 27.05 3.89 -5.18
C ASP A 48 26.51 5.25 -5.63
N GLN A 49 25.48 5.28 -6.49
CA GLN A 49 24.72 6.49 -6.77
C GLN A 49 24.18 7.14 -5.48
N GLY A 50 23.60 6.34 -4.56
CA GLY A 50 23.15 6.82 -3.26
C GLY A 50 24.28 7.32 -2.36
N ARG A 51 25.48 6.73 -2.46
CA ARG A 51 26.68 7.21 -1.73
C ARG A 51 27.19 8.54 -2.29
N ILE A 52 27.23 8.68 -3.62
CA ILE A 52 27.56 9.94 -4.30
C ILE A 52 26.59 11.03 -3.85
N ARG A 53 25.26 10.79 -3.90
CA ARG A 53 24.24 11.75 -3.46
C ARG A 53 24.45 12.20 -2.01
N LYS A 54 24.76 11.27 -1.11
CA LYS A 54 25.05 11.60 0.29
C LYS A 54 26.31 12.46 0.43
N ALA A 55 27.37 12.13 -0.30
CA ALA A 55 28.62 12.90 -0.29
C ALA A 55 28.42 14.32 -0.84
N CYS A 56 27.72 14.48 -1.98
CA CYS A 56 27.35 15.80 -2.51
C CYS A 56 26.51 16.59 -1.51
N ARG A 57 25.52 15.96 -0.87
CA ARG A 57 24.68 16.59 0.16
C ARG A 57 25.49 17.05 1.38
N MET A 58 26.52 16.31 1.79
CA MET A 58 27.43 16.74 2.87
C MET A 58 28.30 17.94 2.47
N ALA A 59 28.72 17.99 1.21
CA ALA A 59 29.50 19.10 0.65
C ALA A 59 28.62 20.33 0.30
N GLY A 60 27.30 20.27 0.49
CA GLY A 60 26.37 21.32 0.07
C GLY A 60 26.22 21.45 -1.45
N LEU A 61 26.66 20.44 -2.21
CA LEU A 61 26.55 20.39 -3.67
C LEU A 61 25.26 19.69 -4.10
N ASP A 62 24.64 20.19 -5.16
CA ASP A 62 23.57 19.46 -5.83
C ASP A 62 24.15 18.34 -6.69
N ALA A 63 23.77 17.10 -6.40
CA ALA A 63 24.26 15.92 -7.10
C ALA A 63 23.82 15.87 -8.57
N ALA A 64 22.66 16.45 -8.89
CA ALA A 64 22.16 16.48 -10.26
C ALA A 64 23.00 17.41 -11.14
N VAL A 65 23.31 18.61 -10.64
CA VAL A 65 24.11 19.60 -11.36
C VAL A 65 25.60 19.24 -11.38
N ALA A 66 26.16 18.80 -10.25
CA ALA A 66 27.60 18.58 -10.15
C ALA A 66 28.07 17.28 -10.82
N VAL A 67 27.27 16.20 -10.74
CA VAL A 67 27.68 14.86 -11.18
C VAL A 67 26.82 14.33 -12.33
N GLY A 68 25.68 14.95 -12.65
CA GLY A 68 24.77 14.48 -13.69
C GLY A 68 23.90 13.30 -13.25
N LEU A 69 23.73 13.09 -11.94
CA LEU A 69 22.80 12.05 -11.46
C LEU A 69 21.35 12.45 -11.76
N PRO A 70 20.48 11.47 -12.08
CA PRO A 70 19.06 11.75 -12.24
C PRO A 70 18.47 12.30 -10.93
N PHE A 71 17.54 13.24 -11.06
CA PHE A 71 16.88 13.89 -9.93
C PHE A 71 16.04 12.88 -9.11
N GLU A 72 16.14 12.93 -7.77
CA GLU A 72 15.27 12.14 -6.90
C GLU A 72 13.94 12.87 -6.69
N GLU A 73 12.91 12.45 -7.41
CA GLU A 73 11.54 12.84 -7.06
C GLU A 73 11.13 12.16 -5.76
N VAL A 74 11.08 12.92 -4.67
CA VAL A 74 10.51 12.45 -3.40
C VAL A 74 8.99 12.42 -3.52
N LYS A 75 8.46 11.35 -4.12
CA LYS A 75 7.02 11.09 -4.13
C LYS A 75 6.63 10.59 -2.75
N PHE A 76 6.08 11.48 -1.94
CA PHE A 76 5.38 11.07 -0.72
C PHE A 76 4.15 10.27 -1.13
N LYS A 77 4.21 8.94 -0.97
CA LYS A 77 3.01 8.12 -1.05
C LYS A 77 2.13 8.51 0.12
N LYS A 78 0.92 9.01 -0.15
CA LYS A 78 -0.10 9.17 0.88
C LYS A 78 -0.31 7.81 1.55
N ALA A 79 -0.43 7.79 2.87
CA ALA A 79 -0.73 6.56 3.60
C ALA A 79 -2.02 5.96 3.02
N VAL A 80 -1.92 4.78 2.44
CA VAL A 80 -3.08 4.05 1.92
C VAL A 80 -3.86 3.56 3.14
N GLN A 81 -5.17 3.80 3.16
CA GLN A 81 -6.01 3.28 4.23
C GLN A 81 -5.87 1.74 4.30
N PRO A 82 -5.71 1.16 5.50
CA PRO A 82 -5.59 -0.28 5.63
C PRO A 82 -6.89 -0.95 5.18
N LYS A 83 -6.78 -2.13 4.54
CA LYS A 83 -7.93 -2.89 4.03
C LYS A 83 -8.91 -3.37 5.13
N GLY A 84 -8.52 -3.29 6.40
CA GLY A 84 -9.29 -3.80 7.54
C GLY A 84 -9.21 -5.32 7.68
N ASN A 85 -9.68 -5.82 8.82
CA ASN A 85 -9.74 -7.24 9.12
C ASN A 85 -11.06 -7.84 8.62
N ILE A 86 -10.99 -8.96 7.88
CA ILE A 86 -12.18 -9.63 7.33
C ILE A 86 -13.17 -10.03 8.44
N LYS A 87 -12.68 -10.39 9.62
CA LYS A 87 -13.55 -10.77 10.75
C LYS A 87 -14.39 -9.60 11.26
N GLU A 88 -13.81 -8.41 11.33
CA GLU A 88 -14.48 -7.18 11.78
C GLU A 88 -15.55 -6.74 10.77
N ILE A 89 -15.23 -6.79 9.47
CA ILE A 89 -16.18 -6.48 8.40
C ILE A 89 -17.37 -7.45 8.46
N LYS A 90 -17.10 -8.76 8.58
CA LYS A 90 -18.16 -9.77 8.69
C LYS A 90 -18.96 -9.67 9.98
N LEU A 91 -18.35 -9.24 11.09
CA LEU A 91 -19.04 -9.02 12.35
C LEU A 91 -20.06 -7.88 12.20
N TYR A 92 -19.66 -6.78 11.60
CA TYR A 92 -20.56 -5.67 11.28
C TYR A 92 -21.73 -6.09 10.38
N GLU A 93 -21.46 -6.87 9.33
CA GLU A 93 -22.52 -7.42 8.47
C GLU A 93 -23.49 -8.34 9.23
N LYS A 94 -22.99 -9.14 10.17
CA LYS A 94 -23.82 -9.99 11.02
C LYS A 94 -24.69 -9.17 11.95
N GLU A 95 -24.13 -8.16 12.62
CA GLU A 95 -24.88 -7.26 13.51
C GLU A 95 -26.01 -6.56 12.76
N LYS A 96 -25.75 -6.07 11.54
CA LYS A 96 -26.77 -5.47 10.68
C LYS A 96 -27.91 -6.44 10.37
N LYS A 97 -27.60 -7.69 10.00
CA LYS A 97 -28.62 -8.72 9.73
C LYS A 97 -29.44 -9.08 10.97
N ILE A 98 -28.80 -9.13 12.14
CA ILE A 98 -29.50 -9.39 13.40
C ILE A 98 -30.47 -8.24 13.68
N ALA A 99 -30.04 -6.99 13.56
CA ALA A 99 -30.90 -5.82 13.77
C ALA A 99 -32.13 -5.82 12.83
N GLU A 100 -31.92 -6.11 11.54
CA GLU A 100 -33.00 -6.23 10.56
C GLU A 100 -33.97 -7.38 10.89
N SER A 101 -33.46 -8.52 11.37
CA SER A 101 -34.29 -9.66 11.79
C SER A 101 -35.09 -9.37 13.05
N MET A 102 -34.50 -8.65 14.01
CA MET A 102 -35.19 -8.26 15.25
C MET A 102 -36.31 -7.25 14.96
N ALA A 103 -36.10 -6.32 14.02
CA ALA A 103 -37.13 -5.38 13.60
C ALA A 103 -38.36 -6.08 12.98
N ARG A 104 -38.16 -7.20 12.27
CA ARG A 104 -39.24 -8.01 11.66
C ARG A 104 -39.77 -9.13 12.57
N MET A 105 -39.38 -9.14 13.84
CA MET A 105 -39.71 -10.23 14.76
C MET A 105 -41.21 -10.29 15.05
N ASP A 106 -41.85 -9.14 15.29
CA ASP A 106 -43.27 -9.09 15.67
C ASP A 106 -44.18 -9.60 14.54
N GLU A 107 -43.88 -9.23 13.30
CA GLU A 107 -44.59 -9.72 12.10
C GLU A 107 -44.45 -11.24 11.96
N ARG A 108 -43.23 -11.78 12.17
CA ARG A 108 -43.00 -13.23 12.12
C ARG A 108 -43.75 -13.97 13.23
N ILE A 109 -43.82 -13.40 14.43
CA ILE A 109 -44.58 -13.98 15.55
C ILE A 109 -46.07 -13.96 15.23
N ALA A 110 -46.60 -12.87 14.67
CA ALA A 110 -47.99 -12.77 14.26
C ALA A 110 -48.34 -13.82 13.19
N ALA A 111 -47.54 -13.91 12.13
CA ALA A 111 -47.71 -14.91 11.08
C ALA A 111 -47.67 -16.34 11.63
N TRP A 112 -46.71 -16.66 12.50
CA TRP A 112 -46.61 -17.98 13.12
C TRP A 112 -47.82 -18.35 13.99
N LYS A 113 -48.36 -17.37 14.74
CA LYS A 113 -49.57 -17.57 15.54
C LYS A 113 -50.79 -17.84 14.66
N GLU A 114 -50.94 -17.10 13.55
CA GLU A 114 -52.02 -17.31 12.59
C GLU A 114 -51.94 -18.66 11.91
N GLU A 115 -50.76 -19.09 11.47
CA GLU A 115 -50.54 -20.41 10.87
C GLU A 115 -50.90 -21.53 11.86
N ARG A 116 -50.47 -21.42 13.12
CA ARG A 116 -50.85 -22.40 14.16
C ARG A 116 -52.36 -22.44 14.40
N ARG A 117 -53.04 -21.31 14.32
CA ARG A 117 -54.49 -21.25 14.47
C ARG A 117 -55.19 -21.94 13.30
N LYS A 118 -54.79 -21.63 12.07
CA LYS A 118 -55.32 -22.29 10.85
C LYS A 118 -55.09 -23.80 10.89
N ALA A 119 -53.90 -24.25 11.26
CA ALA A 119 -53.58 -25.67 11.37
C ALA A 119 -54.41 -26.40 12.44
N LYS A 120 -54.74 -25.72 13.56
CA LYS A 120 -55.64 -26.26 14.58
C LYS A 120 -57.08 -26.34 14.10
N GLU A 121 -57.55 -25.35 13.35
CA GLU A 121 -58.91 -25.31 12.80
C GLU A 121 -59.10 -26.41 11.74
N SER A 122 -58.12 -26.64 10.86
CA SER A 122 -58.14 -27.74 9.89
C SER A 122 -58.02 -29.14 10.52
N ALA A 123 -57.46 -29.24 11.73
CA ALA A 123 -57.28 -30.50 12.44
C ALA A 123 -58.46 -30.86 13.36
N LYS A 124 -59.48 -30.01 13.49
CA LYS A 124 -60.72 -30.38 14.19
C LYS A 124 -61.51 -31.32 13.27
N PRO A 125 -61.72 -32.59 13.65
CA PRO A 125 -62.56 -33.48 12.85
C PRO A 125 -63.99 -32.95 12.85
N GLU A 126 -64.56 -32.79 11.65
CA GLU A 126 -65.98 -32.51 11.46
C GLU A 126 -66.74 -33.71 12.03
N MET A 127 -67.44 -33.53 13.15
CA MET A 127 -68.32 -34.57 13.68
C MET A 127 -69.48 -34.74 12.69
N PRO A 128 -69.65 -35.92 12.06
CA PRO A 128 -70.80 -36.15 11.20
C PRO A 128 -72.05 -36.23 12.09
N PHE A 129 -72.93 -35.25 11.93
CA PHE A 129 -74.33 -35.36 12.35
C PHE A 129 -75.13 -36.02 11.24
#